data_AF-A0A258FH06-F1
#
_entry.id   AF-A0A258FH06-F1
#
_cell.length_a   1.000
_cell.length_b   1.000
_cell.length_c   1.000
_cell.angle_alpha   90.00
_cell.angle_beta   90.00
_cell.angle_gamma   90.00
#
_symmetry.space_group_name_H-M   'P 1'
#
loop_
_entity.id
_entity.type
_entity.pdbx_description
1 polymer ?
#
loop_
_entity_poly.entity_id
_entity_poly.type
_entity_poly.pdbx_seq_one_letter_code
_entity_poly.pdbx_strand_id
1 'polypeptide(L)' 'MNIRIVVHEAEEGGFWAEAPALPGCATQAETLDELMANMREAIVGWLGADVPDDAVDGGRVYDIAV' A
#
# COMPACT_ATOMS: atom_id res chain seq x y z
N MET A 1 9.79 3.81 -11.23
CA MET A 1 8.34 3.54 -11.19
C MET A 1 7.66 4.69 -10.48
N ASN A 2 6.51 5.16 -10.95
CA ASN A 2 5.75 6.22 -10.29
C ASN A 2 4.49 5.61 -9.69
N ILE A 3 4.37 5.63 -8.35
CA ILE A 3 3.17 5.23 -7.64
C ILE A 3 2.50 6.48 -7.09
N ARG A 4 1.20 6.60 -7.33
CA ARG A 4 0.38 7.66 -6.75
C ARG A 4 -0.02 7.26 -5.34
N ILE A 5 0.08 8.20 -4.41
CA ILE A 5 -0.39 8.06 -3.04
C ILE A 5 -1.47 9.11 -2.78
N VAL A 6 -2.36 8.81 -1.85
CA VAL A 6 -3.33 9.76 -1.30
C VAL A 6 -2.88 10.06 0.12
N VAL A 7 -2.82 11.33 0.48
CA VAL A 7 -2.42 11.80 1.80
C VAL A 7 -3.63 12.41 2.49
N HIS A 8 -3.80 12.09 3.76
CA HIS A 8 -4.89 12.52 4.59
C HIS A 8 -4.33 13.13 5.89
N GLU A 9 -4.97 14.20 6.37
CA GLU A 9 -4.75 14.70 7.72
C GLU A 9 -5.54 13.84 8.71
N ALA A 10 -4.91 13.48 9.84
CA ALA A 10 -5.58 12.73 10.91
C ALA A 10 -6.29 13.68 11.88
N GLU A 11 -7.43 13.26 12.43
CA GLU A 11 -8.24 14.08 13.36
C GLU A 11 -7.47 14.48 14.64
N GLU A 12 -6.53 13.63 15.06
CA GLU A 12 -5.71 13.81 16.26
C GLU A 12 -4.40 14.57 15.97
N GLY A 13 -4.18 14.99 14.72
CA GLY A 13 -2.94 15.58 14.23
C GLY A 13 -2.03 14.56 13.52
N GLY A 14 -1.13 15.08 12.71
CA GLY A 14 -0.28 14.27 11.83
C GLY A 14 -1.00 13.84 10.54
N PHE A 15 -0.44 12.82 9.88
CA PHE A 15 -0.85 12.40 8.55
C PHE A 15 -0.89 10.89 8.43
N TRP A 16 -1.74 10.41 7.54
CA TRP A 16 -1.64 9.05 7.01
C TRP A 16 -1.73 9.07 5.49
N ALA A 17 -1.18 8.06 4.85
CA ALA A 17 -1.19 7.92 3.41
C ALA A 17 -1.41 6.46 3.00
N GLU A 18 -2.01 6.30 1.83
CA GLU A 18 -2.20 5.01 1.17
C GLU A 18 -1.83 5.09 -0.31
N ALA A 19 -1.41 3.96 -0.88
CA ALA A 19 -1.22 3.82 -2.32
C ALA A 19 -2.39 3.05 -2.93
N PRO A 20 -3.35 3.70 -3.64
CA PRO A 20 -4.54 3.01 -4.17
C PRO A 20 -4.23 1.85 -5.13
N ALA A 21 -3.07 1.90 -5.80
CA ALA A 21 -2.61 0.84 -6.70
C ALA A 21 -2.01 -0.38 -5.97
N LEU A 22 -1.74 -0.26 -4.67
CA LEU A 22 -1.18 -1.31 -3.82
C LEU A 22 -2.11 -1.52 -2.61
N PRO A 23 -3.18 -2.31 -2.75
CA PRO A 23 -4.16 -2.50 -1.69
C PRO A 23 -3.52 -2.91 -0.36
N GLY A 24 -3.88 -2.22 0.71
CA GLY A 24 -3.32 -2.43 2.05
C GLY A 24 -1.95 -1.79 2.31
N CYS A 25 -1.33 -1.15 1.31
CA CYS A 25 -0.10 -0.39 1.49
C CYS A 25 -0.43 1.01 2.03
N ALA A 26 -0.32 1.18 3.34
CA ALA A 26 -0.57 2.43 4.03
C ALA A 26 0.42 2.66 5.17
N THR A 27 0.59 3.92 5.58
CA THR A 27 1.43 4.32 6.71
C THR A 27 0.95 5.63 7.31
N GLN A 28 1.51 6.00 8.47
CA GLN A 28 1.23 7.24 9.17
C GLN A 28 2.52 7.86 9.73
N ALA A 29 2.51 9.17 9.95
CA ALA A 29 3.59 9.90 10.59
C ALA A 29 3.10 11.27 11.12
N GLU A 30 3.87 11.90 12.00
CA GLU A 30 3.53 13.24 12.51
C GLU A 30 3.82 14.33 11.49
N THR A 31 4.81 14.13 10.62
CA THR A 31 5.22 15.10 9.60
C THR A 31 5.10 14.53 8.18
N LEU A 32 4.93 15.41 7.18
CA LEU A 32 4.88 15.01 5.78
C LEU A 32 6.19 14.38 5.29
N ASP A 33 7.34 14.86 5.76
CA ASP A 33 8.65 14.33 5.34
C ASP A 33 8.83 12.88 5.83
N GLU A 34 8.49 12.61 7.09
CA GLU A 34 8.49 11.25 7.64
C GLU A 34 7.46 10.37 6.93
N LEU A 35 6.26 10.88 6.66
CA LEU A 35 5.23 10.15 5.92
C LEU A 35 5.75 9.71 4.56
N MET A 36 6.45 10.59 3.83
CA MET A 36 7.00 10.29 2.52
C MET A 36 8.14 9.26 2.60
N ALA A 37 8.97 9.29 3.64
CA ALA A 37 9.99 8.27 3.88
C ALA A 37 9.34 6.91 4.17
N ASN A 38 8.39 6.86 5.11
CA ASN A 38 7.66 5.64 5.48
C ASN A 38 6.92 5.05 4.29
N MET A 39 6.30 5.89 3.45
CA MET A 39 5.53 5.43 2.31
C MET A 39 6.42 4.80 1.23
N ARG A 40 7.65 5.30 1.05
CA ARG A 40 8.64 4.66 0.16
C ARG A 40 9.02 3.28 0.68
N GLU A 41 9.27 3.15 1.98
CA GLU A 41 9.60 1.85 2.59
C GLU A 41 8.44 0.87 2.48
N ALA A 42 7.21 1.31 2.79
CA ALA A 42 6.01 0.49 2.68
C ALA A 42 5.77 0.00 1.25
N ILE A 43 5.98 0.86 0.24
CA ILE A 43 5.89 0.48 -1.18
C ILE A 43 6.93 -0.58 -1.53
N VAL A 44 8.18 -0.39 -1.13
CA VAL A 44 9.26 -1.35 -1.39
C VAL A 44 8.98 -2.68 -0.72
N GLY A 45 8.53 -2.66 0.54
CA GLY A 45 8.13 -3.86 1.28
C GLY A 45 6.96 -4.58 0.63
N TRP A 46 5.94 -3.86 0.17
CA TRP A 46 4.77 -4.43 -0.49
C TRP A 46 5.15 -5.10 -1.83
N LEU A 47 5.99 -4.43 -2.64
CA LEU A 47 6.43 -4.97 -3.94
C LEU A 47 7.46 -6.11 -3.80
N GLY A 48 8.21 -6.13 -2.70
CA GLY A 48 9.20 -7.15 -2.40
C GLY A 48 8.66 -8.33 -1.58
N ALA A 49 7.44 -8.22 -1.04
CA ALA A 49 6.74 -9.34 -0.45
C ALA A 49 6.37 -10.31 -1.56
N ASP A 50 7.08 -11.43 -1.64
CA ASP A 50 6.72 -12.57 -2.47
C ASP A 50 5.38 -13.09 -1.93
N VAL A 51 4.27 -12.61 -2.49
CA VAL A 51 2.96 -13.23 -2.26
C VAL A 51 2.88 -14.37 -3.25
N PRO A 52 2.90 -15.64 -2.81
CA PRO A 52 2.76 -16.74 -3.74
C PRO A 52 1.42 -16.60 -4.48
N ASP A 53 1.47 -16.54 -5.82
CA ASP A 53 0.29 -16.48 -6.71
C ASP A 53 -0.68 -17.65 -6.47
N ASP A 54 -0.21 -18.69 -5.77
CA ASP A 54 -0.86 -19.98 -5.53
C ASP A 54 -1.36 -20.17 -4.09
N ALA A 55 -1.46 -19.12 -3.26
CA ALA A 55 -2.12 -19.19 -1.95
C ALA A 55 -3.66 -19.30 -2.06
N VAL A 56 -4.13 -20.19 -2.93
CA VAL A 56 -5.51 -20.67 -2.96
C VAL A 56 -5.46 -22.15 -2.59
N ASP A 57 -5.60 -22.47 -1.31
CA ASP A 57 -5.68 -23.87 -0.86
C ASP A 57 -6.92 -24.53 -1.49
N GLY A 58 -6.70 -25.31 -2.55
CA GLY A 58 -7.73 -26.08 -3.25
C GLY A 58 -8.71 -25.30 -4.13
N GLY A 59 -8.53 -23.99 -4.36
CA GLY A 59 -9.44 -23.18 -5.17
C GLY A 59 -9.01 -23.01 -6.63
N ARG A 60 -9.95 -22.69 -7.53
CA ARG A 60 -9.68 -22.36 -8.94
C ARG A 60 -9.89 -20.86 -9.19
N VAL A 61 -8.88 -20.20 -9.74
CA VAL A 61 -8.93 -18.79 -10.14
C VAL A 61 -9.36 -18.67 -11.60
N TYR A 62 -10.28 -17.75 -11.89
CA TYR A 62 -10.71 -17.41 -13.25
C TYR A 62 -10.69 -15.90 -13.43
N ASP A 63 -10.11 -15.43 -14.53
CA ASP A 63 -10.29 -14.05 -14.98
C ASP A 63 -11.65 -13.91 -15.65
N ILE A 64 -12.49 -13.01 -15.13
CA ILE A 64 -13.77 -12.63 -15.75
C ILE A 64 -13.62 -11.21 -16.30
N ALA A 65 -13.71 -11.08 -17.62
CA ALA A 65 -13.87 -9.78 -18.26
C ALA A 65 -15.33 -9.31 -18.11
N VAL A 66 -15.51 -8.07 -17.66
CA VAL A 66 -16.79 -7.36 -17.64
C VAL A 66 -16.89 -6.40 -18.82
#